data_AF-A0AAD9UCT0-F1
#
_entry.id   AF-A0AAD9UCT0-F1
#
_cell.length_a   1.000
_cell.length_b   1.000
_cell.length_c   1.000
_cell.angle_alpha   90.00
_cell.angle_beta   90.00
_cell.angle_gamma   90.00
#
_symmetry.space_group_name_H-M   'P 1'
#
loop_
_entity.id
_entity.type
_entity.pdbx_description
1 polymer ?
#
loop_
_entity_poly.entity_id
_entity_poly.type
_entity_poly.pdbx_seq_one_letter_code
_entity_poly.pdbx_strand_id
1 'polypeptide(L)'
;MTRKAPNQLLIEFVTSLMSEDYVTAKKLCEMILIYEPTNKEALQFQPLINEKIQLDEERETEESDDDTDSDDDSDDDDSDSSSSSTSDQEQEEPKAKQTGPGNSHCCHGKEGT
;
A
#
# COMPACT_ATOMS: atom_id res chain seq x y z
N MET A 1 25.78 3.19 15.77
CA MET A 1 25.97 4.52 15.15
C MET A 1 25.05 4.59 13.96
N THR A 2 23.92 5.29 14.06
CA THR A 2 23.02 5.49 12.91
C THR A 2 23.62 6.62 12.07
N ARG A 3 24.04 6.34 10.83
CA ARG A 3 24.50 7.39 9.93
C ARG A 3 23.27 8.07 9.33
N LYS A 4 23.31 9.38 9.18
CA LYS A 4 22.26 10.09 8.44
C LYS A 4 22.58 10.09 6.95
N ALA A 5 21.54 10.01 6.14
CA ALA A 5 21.65 10.22 4.71
C ALA A 5 22.14 11.65 4.44
N PRO A 6 23.02 11.88 3.44
CA PRO A 6 23.41 13.23 3.04
C PRO A 6 22.20 14.04 2.55
N ASN A 7 22.13 15.34 2.89
CA ASN A 7 21.02 16.20 2.45
C ASN A 7 20.84 16.21 0.92
N GLN A 8 21.94 16.18 0.16
CA GLN A 8 21.88 16.13 -1.30
C GLN A 8 21.12 14.89 -1.79
N LEU A 9 21.31 13.74 -1.13
CA LEU A 9 20.61 12.49 -1.48
C LEU A 9 19.11 12.61 -1.23
N LEU A 10 18.71 13.22 -0.11
CA LEU A 10 17.31 13.43 0.24
C LEU A 10 16.62 14.43 -0.69
N ILE A 11 17.30 15.53 -1.02
CA ILE A 11 16.78 16.54 -1.95
C ILE A 11 16.59 15.93 -3.34
N GLU A 12 17.58 15.17 -3.83
CA GLU A 12 17.47 14.50 -5.11
C GLU A 12 16.31 13.50 -5.11
N PHE A 13 16.14 12.73 -4.03
CA PHE A 13 15.05 11.77 -3.91
C PHE A 13 13.67 12.45 -4.04
N VAL A 14 13.46 13.53 -3.29
CA VAL A 14 12.21 14.31 -3.36
C VAL A 14 12.03 14.92 -4.75
N THR A 15 13.11 15.41 -5.37
CA THR A 15 13.07 15.98 -6.71
C THR A 15 12.66 14.93 -7.75
N SER A 16 13.23 13.73 -7.70
CA SER A 16 12.85 12.61 -8.58
C SER A 16 11.39 12.18 -8.39
N LEU A 17 10.89 12.17 -7.15
CA LEU A 17 9.46 11.90 -6.90
C LEU A 17 8.55 12.96 -7.53
N MET A 18 8.94 14.24 -7.44
CA MET A 18 8.16 15.34 -8.01
C MET A 18 8.21 15.39 -9.53
N SER A 19 9.30 14.91 -10.14
CA SER A 19 9.44 14.79 -11.59
C SER A 19 8.93 13.46 -12.16
N GLU A 20 8.30 12.62 -11.33
CA GLU A 20 7.80 11.30 -11.70
C GLU A 20 8.90 10.35 -12.25
N ASP A 21 10.17 10.61 -11.91
CA ASP A 21 11.28 9.70 -12.23
C ASP A 21 11.38 8.64 -11.13
N TYR A 22 10.44 7.70 -11.16
CA TYR A 22 10.35 6.64 -10.16
C TYR A 22 11.54 5.68 -10.20
N VAL A 23 12.19 5.51 -11.36
CA VAL A 23 13.38 4.67 -11.52
C VAL A 23 14.56 5.25 -10.75
N THR A 24 14.79 6.56 -10.85
CA THR A 24 15.82 7.25 -10.06
C THR A 24 15.42 7.33 -8.59
N ALA A 25 14.15 7.65 -8.29
CA ALA A 25 13.65 7.69 -6.92
C ALA A 25 13.85 6.35 -6.19
N LYS A 26 13.65 5.21 -6.86
CA LYS A 26 13.89 3.87 -6.30
C LYS A 26 15.35 3.70 -5.84
N LYS A 27 16.30 4.02 -6.71
CA LYS A 27 17.74 3.91 -6.39
C LYS A 27 18.12 4.80 -5.21
N LEU A 28 17.60 6.03 -5.18
CA LEU A 28 17.85 6.97 -4.10
C LEU A 28 17.21 6.51 -2.78
N CYS A 29 16.01 5.94 -2.83
CA CYS A 29 15.33 5.34 -1.68
C CYS A 29 16.15 4.19 -1.08
N GLU A 30 16.69 3.30 -1.91
CA GLU A 30 17.58 2.20 -1.48
C GLU A 30 18.85 2.75 -0.83
N MET A 31 19.46 3.78 -1.44
CA MET A 31 20.62 4.44 -0.87
C MET A 31 20.32 5.07 0.50
N ILE A 32 19.18 5.75 0.65
CA ILE A 32 18.74 6.31 1.95
C ILE A 32 18.63 5.21 3.00
N LEU A 33 18.05 4.06 2.67
CA LEU A 33 17.90 2.92 3.57
C LEU A 33 19.25 2.28 3.97
N ILE A 34 20.29 2.37 3.14
CA ILE A 34 21.65 1.94 3.51
C ILE A 34 22.22 2.83 4.63
N TYR A 35 21.98 4.14 4.57
CA TYR A 35 22.41 5.07 5.63
C TYR A 35 21.51 4.93 6.87
N GLU A 36 20.20 4.92 6.64
CA GLU A 36 19.15 4.96 7.66
C GLU A 36 18.19 3.76 7.53
N PRO A 37 18.60 2.56 7.95
CA PRO A 37 17.82 1.33 7.75
C PRO A 37 16.49 1.30 8.51
N THR A 38 16.32 2.17 9.51
CA THR A 38 15.08 2.30 10.29
C THR A 38 14.28 3.54 9.90
N ASN A 39 14.62 4.22 8.79
CA ASN A 39 13.87 5.37 8.31
C ASN A 39 12.48 4.91 7.84
N LYS A 40 11.45 5.28 8.62
CA LYS A 40 10.07 4.88 8.37
C LYS A 40 9.53 5.44 7.06
N GLU A 41 9.92 6.65 6.69
CA GLU A 41 9.44 7.31 5.47
C GLU A 41 9.96 6.56 4.24
N ALA A 42 11.26 6.29 4.17
CA ALA A 42 11.85 5.54 3.05
C ALA A 42 11.28 4.12 2.94
N LEU A 43 11.04 3.44 4.06
CA LEU A 43 10.38 2.13 4.08
C LEU A 43 8.94 2.18 3.57
N GLN A 44 8.21 3.27 3.83
CA GLN A 44 6.85 3.46 3.33
C GLN A 44 6.81 3.84 1.85
N PHE A 45 7.78 4.61 1.38
CA PHE A 45 7.87 4.98 -0.04
C PHE A 45 8.32 3.83 -0.93
N GLN A 46 9.16 2.92 -0.44
CA GLN A 46 9.70 1.81 -1.23
C GLN A 46 8.63 0.98 -1.98
N PRO A 47 7.56 0.46 -1.32
CA PRO A 47 6.51 -0.26 -2.05
C PRO A 47 5.75 0.63 -3.04
N LEU A 48 5.47 1.89 -2.68
CA LEU A 48 4.72 2.82 -3.54
C LEU A 48 5.49 3.18 -4.81
N ILE A 49 6.81 3.35 -4.72
CA ILE A 49 7.66 3.62 -5.89
C ILE A 49 7.69 2.41 -6.82
N ASN A 50 7.80 1.19 -6.27
CA ASN A 50 7.78 -0.02 -7.10
C ASN A 50 6.44 -0.21 -7.81
N GLU A 51 5.33 0.03 -7.11
CA GLU A 51 3.99 0.02 -7.70
C GLU A 51 3.87 1.04 -8.84
N LYS A 52 4.38 2.26 -8.65
CA LYS A 52 4.36 3.29 -9.70
C LYS A 52 5.12 2.88 -10.95
N ILE A 53 6.30 2.29 -10.78
CA ILE A 53 7.08 1.77 -11.91
C ILE A 53 6.29 0.71 -12.68
N GLN A 54 5.66 -0.24 -11.98
CA GLN A 54 4.86 -1.30 -12.62
C GLN A 54 3.67 -0.73 -13.41
N LEU A 55 2.94 0.22 -12.82
CA LEU A 55 1.80 0.86 -13.49
C LEU A 55 2.20 1.70 -14.70
N ASP A 56 3.41 2.26 -14.70
CA ASP A 56 3.91 3.01 -15.85
C ASP A 56 4.40 2.06 -16.96
N GLU A 57 5.03 0.94 -16.61
CA GLU A 57 5.39 -0.14 -17.55
C GLU A 57 4.16 -0.75 -18.22
N GLU A 58 3.09 -1.04 -17.46
CA GLU A 58 1.82 -1.56 -17.99
C GLU A 58 1.18 -0.57 -18.98
N ARG A 59 1.12 0.72 -18.61
CA ARG A 59 0.61 1.76 -19.52
C ARG A 59 1.39 1.88 -20.82
N GLU A 60 2.70 1.66 -20.82
CA GLU A 60 3.48 1.66 -22.06
C GLU A 60 3.20 0.43 -22.94
N THR A 61 2.78 -0.69 -22.35
CA THR A 61 2.50 -1.94 -23.10
C THR A 61 1.10 -2.03 -23.70
N GLU A 62 0.10 -1.38 -23.11
CA GLU A 62 -1.29 -1.41 -23.62
C GLU A 62 -1.51 -0.52 -24.85
N GLU A 63 -0.55 0.36 -25.18
CA GLU A 63 -0.59 1.24 -26.35
C GLU A 63 -0.10 0.51 -27.63
N SER A 64 0.25 -0.78 -27.54
CA SER A 64 0.87 -1.57 -28.62
C SER A 64 0.05 -2.78 -29.10
N ASP A 65 -1.21 -2.94 -28.67
CA ASP A 65 -2.07 -4.07 -29.07
C ASP A 65 -3.37 -3.56 -29.74
N ASP A 66 -3.22 -3.02 -30.95
CA ASP A 66 -4.30 -2.82 -31.92
C ASP A 66 -3.93 -3.63 -33.18
N ASP A 67 -4.11 -4.95 -33.15
CA ASP A 67 -4.27 -5.82 -34.33
C ASP A 67 -4.43 -7.30 -33.91
N THR A 68 -5.51 -7.64 -33.20
CA THR A 68 -6.03 -9.02 -33.22
C THR A 68 -7.46 -9.01 -33.76
N ASP A 69 -7.54 -9.04 -35.09
CA ASP A 69 -8.74 -9.42 -35.85
C ASP A 69 -9.01 -10.91 -35.57
N SER A 70 -9.71 -11.18 -34.46
CA SER A 70 -10.14 -12.52 -34.06
C SER A 70 -11.51 -12.80 -34.68
N ASP A 71 -11.49 -13.39 -35.87
CA ASP A 71 -12.60 -14.18 -36.43
C ASP A 71 -12.83 -15.38 -35.49
N ASP A 72 -13.81 -15.28 -34.57
CA ASP A 72 -14.30 -16.42 -33.79
C ASP A 72 -15.80 -16.60 -34.07
N ASP A 73 -16.04 -17.49 -35.01
CA ASP A 73 -17.34 -17.96 -35.48
C ASP A 73 -18.10 -18.63 -34.32
N SER A 74 -19.36 -18.22 -34.13
CA SER A 74 -20.27 -18.78 -33.13
C SER A 74 -20.56 -20.26 -33.37
N ASP A 75 -20.54 -21.08 -32.32
CA ASP A 75 -21.52 -22.18 -32.20
C ASP A 75 -21.84 -22.53 -30.73
N ASP A 76 -23.05 -22.11 -30.39
CA ASP A 76 -24.12 -22.66 -29.55
C ASP A 76 -23.93 -23.87 -28.60
N ASP A 77 -24.80 -23.84 -27.58
CA ASP A 77 -25.51 -24.97 -26.95
C ASP A 77 -24.94 -25.67 -25.69
N ASP A 78 -25.46 -25.19 -24.55
CA ASP A 78 -26.39 -25.91 -23.66
C ASP A 78 -25.92 -26.63 -22.38
N SER A 79 -26.82 -26.48 -21.40
CA SER A 79 -27.17 -27.32 -20.26
C SER A 79 -26.45 -27.15 -18.91
N ASP A 80 -27.07 -26.28 -18.10
CA ASP A 80 -27.82 -26.65 -16.88
C ASP A 80 -27.21 -27.73 -15.97
N SER A 81 -26.82 -27.37 -14.75
CA SER A 81 -27.72 -27.48 -13.60
C SER A 81 -26.98 -27.35 -12.26
N SER A 82 -27.69 -26.74 -11.33
CA SER A 82 -27.36 -26.43 -9.95
C SER A 82 -26.98 -27.62 -9.05
N SER A 83 -26.16 -27.36 -8.03
CA SER A 83 -26.45 -27.82 -6.65
C SER A 83 -25.54 -27.15 -5.63
N SER A 84 -26.17 -26.50 -4.67
CA SER A 84 -25.64 -25.73 -3.53
C SER A 84 -25.05 -26.58 -2.39
N SER A 85 -24.50 -25.84 -1.41
CA SER A 85 -24.35 -26.15 0.04
C SER A 85 -22.93 -26.54 0.49
N THR A 86 -22.12 -25.62 1.02
CA THR A 86 -22.05 -25.08 2.42
C THR A 86 -21.62 -26.10 3.49
N SER A 87 -20.45 -25.85 4.09
CA SER A 87 -20.13 -26.05 5.52
C SER A 87 -18.75 -25.42 5.73
N ASP A 88 -18.63 -24.22 6.29
CA ASP A 88 -18.83 -23.88 7.71
C ASP A 88 -17.99 -24.78 8.62
N GLN A 89 -16.88 -24.22 9.10
CA GLN A 89 -16.21 -24.70 10.31
C GLN A 89 -15.87 -23.51 11.19
N GLU A 90 -16.70 -23.32 12.19
CA GLU A 90 -16.47 -22.61 13.44
C GLU A 90 -15.17 -23.04 14.13
N GLN A 91 -14.45 -22.09 14.75
CA GLN A 91 -13.86 -22.26 16.09
C GLN A 91 -13.80 -20.91 16.84
N GLU A 92 -14.81 -20.70 17.67
CA GLU A 92 -14.85 -20.20 19.06
C GLU A 92 -13.72 -19.30 19.64
N GLU A 93 -14.17 -18.27 20.37
CA GLU A 93 -13.41 -17.25 21.13
C GLU A 93 -12.78 -17.76 22.47
N PRO A 94 -12.07 -16.91 23.24
CA PRO A 94 -12.78 -16.10 24.23
C PRO A 94 -12.24 -14.67 24.47
N LYS A 95 -13.20 -13.73 24.53
CA LYS A 95 -13.34 -12.59 25.46
C LYS A 95 -12.14 -12.17 26.32
N ALA A 96 -11.77 -10.89 26.18
CA ALA A 96 -11.47 -10.04 27.32
C ALA A 96 -12.35 -8.78 27.27
N LYS A 97 -13.51 -8.86 27.95
CA LYS A 97 -14.19 -7.67 28.47
C LYS A 97 -13.26 -7.04 29.51
N GLN A 98 -12.83 -5.80 29.29
CA GLN A 98 -12.55 -4.91 30.41
C GLN A 98 -13.50 -3.73 30.33
N THR A 99 -14.70 -3.98 30.85
CA THR A 99 -15.57 -2.95 31.39
C THR A 99 -14.92 -2.41 32.67
N GLY A 100 -14.62 -1.12 32.72
CA GLY A 100 -14.18 -0.40 33.90
C GLY A 100 -14.48 1.09 33.71
N PRO A 101 -14.93 1.79 34.75
CA PRO A 101 -16.16 2.54 34.69
C PRO A 101 -16.01 3.94 34.09
N GLY A 102 -17.08 4.39 33.44
CA GLY A 102 -17.38 5.80 33.41
C GLY A 102 -17.46 6.32 34.84
N ASN A 103 -16.51 7.18 35.20
CA ASN A 103 -16.68 8.10 36.30
C ASN A 103 -16.82 9.50 35.70
N SER A 104 -18.08 9.87 35.54
CA SER A 104 -18.52 11.24 35.42
C SER A 104 -17.99 12.08 36.59
N HIS A 105 -17.28 13.17 36.30
CA HIS A 105 -17.63 14.45 36.92
C HIS A 105 -17.04 15.63 36.15
N CYS A 106 -17.94 16.45 35.63
CA CYS A 106 -17.67 17.82 35.22
C CYS A 106 -17.30 18.68 36.44
N CYS A 107 -16.63 19.81 36.19
CA CYS A 107 -16.60 21.03 37.01
C CYS A 107 -15.94 20.92 38.41
N HIS A 108 -14.94 21.76 38.68
CA HIS A 108 -15.06 22.98 39.49
C HIS A 108 -13.66 23.55 39.72
N GLY A 109 -13.49 24.82 39.36
CA GLY A 109 -12.29 25.57 39.72
C GLY A 109 -12.12 25.67 41.22
N LYS A 110 -10.87 25.79 41.66
CA LYS A 110 -10.53 26.45 42.91
C LYS A 110 -9.30 27.32 42.73
N GLU A 111 -9.51 28.55 43.15
CA GLU A 111 -8.61 29.68 43.28
C GLU A 111 -7.64 29.44 44.44
N GLY A 112 -6.50 30.12 44.44
CA GLY A 112 -5.51 30.14 45.52
C GLY A 112 -4.10 30.06 44.93
N THR A 113 -3.20 31.03 45.11
CA THR A 113 -3.04 32.07 46.15
C THR A 113 -2.20 33.20 45.57
#